data_AF-A0A9N8V3Y1-F1
#
_entry.id   AF-A0A9N8V3Y1-F1
#
_cell.length_a   1.000
_cell.length_b   1.000
_cell.length_c   1.000
_cell.angle_alpha   90.00
_cell.angle_beta   90.00
_cell.angle_gamma   90.00
#
_symmetry.space_group_name_H-M   'P 1'
#
loop_
_entity.id
_entity.type
_entity.pdbx_description
1 polymer ?
#
loop_
_entity_poly.entity_id
_entity_poly.type
_entity_poly.pdbx_seq_one_letter_code
_entity_poly.pdbx_strand_id
1 'polypeptide(L)'
;MDDNYLITSIPEVKVTTERPVPLDLEESLGNAGLPRATIAASREKPHGSDRRQPIHRDRVIRPFDTLKGLRKLGFNFILALFFTFAIHSGFAYPSQESWIPILCNPFFKIYTDRIHKCKHGNDTETLDTEGRFVPEKFEEILTKFDREGKGGLSFSDIVRMINVNYNIFDFFGYYSSWIEWIGVYLLCAENGVVDKEKIRGIYDVLY
;
A
#
# COMPACT_ATOMS: atom_id res chain seq x y z
N MET A 1 16.57 -31.58 -22.74
CA MET A 1 15.33 -30.82 -22.99
C MET A 1 15.49 -29.62 -22.10
N ASP A 2 15.79 -28.48 -22.72
CA ASP A 2 16.27 -27.27 -22.04
C ASP A 2 15.21 -26.69 -21.10
N ASP A 3 15.68 -26.22 -19.95
CA ASP A 3 14.88 -25.57 -18.92
C ASP A 3 14.06 -24.42 -19.52
N ASN A 4 12.77 -24.40 -19.21
CA ASN A 4 11.81 -23.37 -19.60
C ASN A 4 12.35 -21.95 -19.33
N TYR A 5 12.83 -21.27 -20.36
CA TYR A 5 13.15 -19.85 -20.28
C TYR A 5 11.85 -19.05 -20.23
N LEU A 6 11.42 -18.66 -19.03
CA LEU A 6 10.27 -17.78 -18.83
C LEU A 6 10.56 -16.40 -19.45
N ILE A 7 9.82 -16.05 -20.49
CA ILE A 7 9.92 -14.74 -21.14
C ILE A 7 9.02 -13.75 -20.41
N THR A 8 9.62 -12.80 -19.69
CA THR A 8 8.91 -11.75 -18.95
C THR A 8 9.01 -10.37 -19.58
N SER A 9 9.78 -10.24 -20.68
CA SER A 9 9.94 -8.98 -21.40
C SER A 9 10.09 -9.18 -22.91
N ILE A 10 9.66 -8.18 -23.67
CA ILE A 10 9.69 -8.15 -25.13
C ILE A 10 10.43 -6.86 -25.56
N PRO A 11 11.58 -6.93 -26.27
CA PRO A 11 12.38 -5.76 -26.64
C PRO A 11 11.62 -4.67 -27.41
N GLU A 12 10.67 -5.07 -28.26
CA GLU A 12 9.82 -4.17 -29.04
C GLU A 12 8.78 -3.45 -28.17
N VAL A 13 8.48 -3.99 -26.99
CA VAL A 13 7.52 -3.44 -26.03
C VAL A 13 8.29 -2.90 -24.82
N LYS A 14 8.90 -1.72 -25.00
CA LYS A 14 9.81 -1.08 -24.02
C LYS A 14 9.31 -1.10 -22.57
N VAL A 15 8.00 -0.95 -22.35
CA VAL A 15 7.45 -0.94 -20.99
C VAL A 15 7.71 -2.24 -20.22
N THR A 16 7.80 -3.38 -20.93
CA THR A 16 8.09 -4.70 -20.31
C THR A 16 9.56 -4.89 -19.96
N THR A 17 10.48 -4.13 -20.59
CA THR A 17 11.90 -4.14 -20.25
C THR A 17 12.25 -3.07 -19.21
N GLU A 18 11.57 -1.92 -19.24
CA GLU A 18 11.73 -0.84 -18.27
C GLU A 18 11.12 -1.15 -16.90
N ARG A 19 10.21 -2.13 -16.82
CA ARG A 19 9.49 -2.53 -15.60
C ARG A 19 9.60 -4.05 -15.39
N PRO A 20 10.81 -4.54 -15.05
CA PRO A 20 11.02 -5.96 -14.88
C PRO A 20 10.22 -6.51 -13.70
N VAL A 21 10.00 -7.83 -13.72
CA VAL A 21 9.45 -8.59 -12.61
C VAL A 21 10.57 -9.40 -11.94
N PRO A 22 10.49 -9.63 -10.62
CA PRO A 22 11.46 -10.47 -9.94
C PRO A 22 11.31 -11.94 -10.37
N LEU A 23 12.43 -12.64 -10.60
CA LEU A 23 12.45 -14.02 -11.13
C LEU A 23 12.74 -15.08 -10.07
N ASP A 24 13.27 -14.67 -8.93
CA ASP A 24 13.89 -15.48 -7.87
C ASP A 24 13.09 -15.45 -6.56
N LEU A 25 11.83 -15.01 -6.60
CA LEU A 25 11.01 -14.92 -5.37
C LEU A 25 10.75 -16.29 -4.74
N GLU A 26 10.73 -17.37 -5.53
CA GLU A 26 10.49 -18.72 -5.01
C GLU A 26 11.53 -19.14 -3.97
N GLU A 27 12.79 -18.71 -4.13
CA GLU A 27 13.90 -19.08 -3.24
C GLU A 27 13.71 -18.55 -1.81
N SER A 28 13.08 -17.40 -1.66
CA SER A 28 12.91 -16.72 -0.36
C SER A 28 11.47 -16.77 0.16
N LEU A 29 10.48 -16.76 -0.74
CA LEU A 29 9.06 -16.62 -0.41
C LEU A 29 8.22 -17.84 -0.79
N GLY A 30 8.78 -18.83 -1.50
CA GLY A 30 8.02 -19.95 -2.05
C GLY A 30 6.98 -19.46 -3.05
N ASN A 31 5.70 -19.76 -2.81
CA ASN A 31 4.62 -19.22 -3.64
C ASN A 31 4.36 -17.73 -3.30
N ALA A 32 5.14 -16.84 -3.89
CA ALA A 32 5.06 -15.40 -3.65
C ALA A 32 3.77 -14.76 -4.21
N GLY A 33 3.13 -15.39 -5.19
CA GLY A 33 1.83 -14.96 -5.74
C GLY A 33 0.64 -15.36 -4.87
N LEU A 34 0.83 -16.22 -3.86
CA LEU A 34 -0.23 -16.62 -2.93
C LEU A 34 -0.51 -15.50 -1.92
N PRO A 35 -1.75 -14.93 -1.88
CA PRO A 35 -2.08 -13.89 -0.91
C PRO A 35 -2.04 -14.39 0.53
N ARG A 36 -1.52 -13.56 1.43
CA ARG A 36 -1.27 -13.84 2.85
C ARG A 36 -2.15 -12.97 3.72
N ALA A 37 -3.05 -13.59 4.48
CA ALA A 37 -4.02 -12.86 5.30
C ALA A 37 -3.42 -12.21 6.56
N THR A 38 -2.31 -12.74 7.08
CA THR A 38 -1.81 -12.39 8.42
C THR A 38 -0.36 -11.92 8.44
N ILE A 39 0.35 -11.93 7.29
CA ILE A 39 1.76 -11.57 7.22
C ILE A 39 2.05 -10.73 5.99
N ALA A 40 2.75 -9.61 6.18
CA ALA A 40 3.33 -8.85 5.08
C ALA A 40 4.76 -9.34 4.83
N ALA A 41 4.93 -10.33 3.97
CA ALA A 41 6.22 -10.96 3.75
C ALA A 41 7.05 -10.30 2.65
N SER A 42 8.34 -10.12 2.90
CA SER A 42 9.34 -9.70 1.91
C SER A 42 10.48 -10.70 1.84
N ARG A 43 11.36 -10.55 0.85
CA ARG A 43 12.61 -11.32 0.78
C ARG A 43 13.41 -11.27 2.07
N GLU A 44 13.49 -10.10 2.70
CA GLU A 44 14.27 -9.85 3.92
C GLU A 44 13.53 -10.33 5.17
N LYS A 45 12.18 -10.36 5.13
CA LYS A 45 11.31 -10.83 6.22
C LYS A 45 10.22 -11.75 5.68
N PRO A 46 10.55 -13.01 5.35
CA PRO A 46 9.59 -13.94 4.73
C PRO A 46 8.44 -14.33 5.67
N HIS A 47 8.61 -14.11 6.98
CA HIS A 47 7.60 -14.36 8.02
C HIS A 47 6.91 -13.09 8.53
N GLY A 48 7.14 -11.94 7.89
CA GLY A 48 6.63 -10.63 8.33
C GLY A 48 7.35 -10.09 9.56
N SER A 49 6.76 -9.13 10.27
CA SER A 49 7.29 -8.67 11.56
C SER A 49 6.66 -9.39 12.76
N ASP A 50 7.36 -9.37 13.90
CA ASP A 50 6.89 -9.95 15.16
C ASP A 50 5.66 -9.21 15.76
N ARG A 51 5.24 -8.09 15.17
CA ARG A 51 4.20 -7.22 15.73
C ARG A 51 2.83 -7.62 15.22
N ARG A 52 2.16 -8.50 15.97
CA ARG A 52 0.70 -8.73 15.84
C ARG A 52 -0.01 -8.02 16.99
N GLN A 53 -0.38 -6.76 16.82
CA GLN A 53 -1.25 -6.09 17.79
C GLN A 53 -2.53 -5.60 17.11
N PRO A 54 -3.71 -6.04 17.58
CA PRO A 54 -4.98 -5.49 17.10
C PRO A 54 -5.07 -4.02 17.51
N ILE A 55 -5.06 -3.13 16.51
CA ILE A 55 -4.97 -1.66 16.72
C ILE A 55 -6.30 -1.07 17.21
N HIS A 56 -7.42 -1.80 17.11
CA HIS A 56 -8.70 -1.29 17.56
C HIS A 56 -9.69 -2.36 18.03
N ARG A 57 -9.95 -2.40 19.35
CA ARG A 57 -10.78 -3.44 19.98
C ARG A 57 -12.23 -3.46 19.49
N ASP A 58 -12.81 -2.30 19.17
CA ASP A 58 -14.19 -2.20 18.71
C ASP A 58 -14.33 -2.16 17.18
N ARG A 59 -13.20 -2.28 16.44
CA ARG A 59 -13.13 -2.26 14.96
C ARG A 59 -13.64 -0.98 14.29
N VAL A 60 -13.83 0.12 15.03
CA VAL A 60 -14.37 1.39 14.51
C VAL A 60 -13.38 2.54 14.68
N ILE A 61 -12.79 3.04 13.61
CA ILE A 61 -11.90 4.22 13.67
C ILE A 61 -12.73 5.49 13.52
N ARG A 62 -12.63 6.42 14.48
CA ARG A 62 -13.30 7.73 14.44
C ARG A 62 -12.32 8.83 14.00
N PRO A 63 -12.79 9.96 13.46
CA PRO A 63 -11.91 11.07 13.06
C PRO A 63 -10.92 11.50 14.16
N PHE A 64 -11.35 11.51 15.41
CA PHE A 64 -10.48 11.86 16.54
C PHE A 64 -9.39 10.80 16.82
N ASP A 65 -9.67 9.51 16.58
CA ASP A 65 -8.67 8.44 16.71
C ASP A 65 -7.55 8.62 15.68
N THR A 66 -7.94 8.90 14.43
CA THR A 66 -7.00 9.19 13.32
C THR A 66 -6.17 10.45 13.60
N LEU A 67 -6.82 11.54 14.01
CA LEU A 67 -6.11 12.78 14.36
C LEU A 67 -5.08 12.53 15.47
N LYS A 68 -5.47 11.84 16.54
CA LYS A 68 -4.57 11.48 17.64
C LYS A 68 -3.44 10.56 17.18
N GLY A 69 -3.73 9.59 16.32
CA GLY A 69 -2.74 8.68 15.72
C GLY A 69 -1.69 9.42 14.90
N LEU A 70 -2.12 10.27 13.96
CA LEU A 70 -1.24 11.09 13.13
C LEU A 70 -0.37 12.03 13.95
N ARG A 71 -0.92 12.65 15.00
CA ARG A 71 -0.15 13.49 15.93
C ARG A 71 0.92 12.68 16.67
N LYS A 72 0.63 11.44 17.06
CA LYS A 72 1.61 10.53 17.69
C LYS A 72 2.71 10.08 16.73
N LEU A 73 2.40 9.97 15.44
CA LEU A 73 3.38 9.66 14.39
C LEU A 73 4.28 10.86 14.03
N GLY A 74 4.03 12.05 14.59
CA GLY A 74 4.88 13.23 14.40
C GLY A 74 4.35 14.26 13.39
N PHE A 75 3.24 13.98 12.70
CA PHE A 75 2.61 14.97 11.81
C PHE A 75 2.18 16.19 12.62
N ASN A 76 2.49 17.41 12.14
CA ASN A 76 2.00 18.65 12.75
C ASN A 76 0.46 18.72 12.69
N PHE A 77 -0.15 19.64 13.45
CA PHE A 77 -1.61 19.72 13.55
C PHE A 77 -2.32 19.94 12.21
N ILE A 78 -1.76 20.79 11.34
CA ILE A 78 -2.36 21.11 10.03
C ILE A 78 -2.36 19.87 9.13
N LEU A 79 -1.21 19.19 9.01
CA LEU A 79 -1.11 17.96 8.22
C LEU A 79 -1.97 16.83 8.82
N ALA A 80 -1.99 16.69 10.15
CA ALA A 80 -2.81 15.69 10.82
C ALA A 80 -4.31 15.92 10.56
N LEU A 81 -4.76 17.19 10.57
CA LEU A 81 -6.14 17.54 10.23
C LEU A 81 -6.46 17.25 8.75
N PHE A 82 -5.55 17.61 7.84
CA PHE A 82 -5.69 17.32 6.41
C PHE A 82 -5.83 15.82 6.13
N PHE A 83 -4.90 14.99 6.64
CA PHE A 83 -4.95 13.54 6.44
C PHE A 83 -6.17 12.92 7.13
N THR A 84 -6.57 13.41 8.31
CA THR A 84 -7.81 12.97 8.96
C THR A 84 -9.01 13.19 8.04
N PHE A 85 -9.12 14.37 7.43
CA PHE A 85 -10.20 14.67 6.49
C PHE A 85 -10.14 13.77 5.25
N ALA A 86 -8.97 13.61 4.63
CA ALA A 86 -8.78 12.76 3.46
C ALA A 86 -9.17 11.29 3.74
N ILE A 87 -8.66 10.71 4.84
CA ILE A 87 -8.93 9.32 5.22
C ILE A 87 -10.42 9.10 5.49
N HIS A 88 -11.04 9.96 6.29
CA HIS A 88 -12.45 9.79 6.67
C HIS A 88 -13.43 10.11 5.53
N SER A 89 -13.12 11.07 4.67
CA SER A 89 -13.93 11.32 3.47
C SER A 89 -13.87 10.17 2.46
N GLY A 90 -12.68 9.57 2.27
CA GLY A 90 -12.50 8.44 1.37
C GLY A 90 -13.07 7.13 1.88
N PHE A 91 -12.93 6.82 3.18
CA PHE A 91 -13.17 5.47 3.70
C PHE A 91 -14.47 5.29 4.47
N ALA A 92 -15.10 6.36 4.97
CA ALA A 92 -16.31 6.21 5.79
C ALA A 92 -17.49 5.62 5.02
N TYR A 93 -17.64 5.98 3.73
CA TYR A 93 -18.73 5.47 2.89
C TYR A 93 -18.47 4.03 2.39
N PRO A 94 -17.30 3.68 1.84
CA PRO A 94 -17.08 2.31 1.37
C PRO A 94 -17.05 1.27 2.50
N SER A 95 -16.65 1.67 3.72
CA SER A 95 -16.56 0.75 4.86
C SER A 95 -17.87 0.54 5.61
N GLN A 96 -18.92 1.33 5.39
CA GLN A 96 -20.21 1.10 6.05
C GLN A 96 -21.01 -0.04 5.42
N GLU A 97 -21.98 -0.56 6.17
CA GLU A 97 -22.89 -1.61 5.71
C GLU A 97 -24.05 -1.03 4.87
N SER A 98 -24.51 0.17 5.23
CA SER A 98 -25.61 0.84 4.54
C SER A 98 -25.16 1.44 3.21
N TRP A 99 -26.05 1.38 2.21
CA TRP A 99 -25.87 2.07 0.94
C TRP A 99 -26.22 3.57 1.04
N ILE A 100 -26.87 4.01 2.13
CA ILE A 100 -27.22 5.41 2.35
C ILE A 100 -26.03 6.10 3.03
N PRO A 101 -25.35 7.09 2.41
CA PRO A 101 -24.08 7.61 2.90
C PRO A 101 -24.15 8.31 4.26
N ILE A 102 -24.63 9.56 4.26
CA ILE A 102 -24.46 10.49 5.38
C ILE A 102 -25.48 10.24 6.49
N LEU A 103 -26.70 9.82 6.13
CA LEU A 103 -27.77 9.54 7.09
C LEU A 103 -27.42 8.40 8.06
N CYS A 104 -26.71 7.38 7.58
CA CYS A 104 -26.35 6.21 8.40
C CYS A 104 -24.98 6.35 9.08
N ASN A 105 -24.13 7.29 8.65
CA ASN A 105 -22.81 7.52 9.22
C ASN A 105 -22.43 9.01 9.30
N PRO A 106 -23.18 9.85 10.06
CA PRO A 106 -22.98 11.30 10.10
C PRO A 106 -21.64 11.73 10.74
N PHE A 107 -20.96 10.81 11.41
CA PHE A 107 -19.67 11.05 12.08
C PHE A 107 -18.47 10.49 11.30
N PHE A 108 -18.68 10.07 10.04
CA PHE A 108 -17.65 9.55 9.15
C PHE A 108 -16.79 8.45 9.80
N LYS A 109 -17.42 7.53 10.54
CA LYS A 109 -16.72 6.38 11.14
C LYS A 109 -16.21 5.43 10.06
N ILE A 110 -15.06 4.82 10.29
CA ILE A 110 -14.49 3.80 9.41
C ILE A 110 -14.61 2.45 10.10
N TYR A 111 -15.16 1.46 9.40
CA TYR A 111 -15.36 0.11 9.93
C TYR A 111 -14.29 -0.83 9.36
N THR A 112 -13.39 -1.29 10.24
CA THR A 112 -12.17 -2.01 9.84
C THR A 112 -12.43 -3.42 9.32
N ASP A 113 -13.56 -4.04 9.68
CA ASP A 113 -14.00 -5.34 9.16
C ASP A 113 -14.34 -5.30 7.66
N ARG A 114 -14.62 -4.12 7.12
CA ARG A 114 -14.95 -3.89 5.70
C ARG A 114 -13.96 -2.97 4.99
N ILE A 115 -12.80 -2.72 5.59
CA ILE A 115 -11.78 -1.80 5.03
C ILE A 115 -11.24 -2.25 3.68
N HIS A 116 -11.30 -3.56 3.37
CA HIS A 116 -10.93 -4.11 2.06
C HIS A 116 -11.72 -3.45 0.90
N LYS A 117 -12.94 -2.95 1.16
CA LYS A 117 -13.75 -2.20 0.19
C LYS A 117 -13.20 -0.81 -0.15
N CYS A 118 -12.24 -0.30 0.63
CA CYS A 118 -11.60 0.99 0.39
C CYS A 118 -10.44 0.91 -0.60
N LYS A 119 -10.11 -0.30 -1.11
CA LYS A 119 -9.17 -0.49 -2.21
C LYS A 119 -9.63 0.29 -3.45
N HIS A 120 -8.69 0.94 -4.15
CA HIS A 120 -8.92 1.64 -5.41
C HIS A 120 -8.00 1.14 -6.52
N GLY A 121 -8.33 1.43 -7.78
CA GLY A 121 -7.68 0.85 -8.96
C GLY A 121 -6.30 1.40 -9.32
N ASN A 122 -5.85 2.48 -8.67
CA ASN A 122 -4.50 3.05 -8.81
C ASN A 122 -3.53 2.69 -7.67
N ASP A 123 -3.86 1.69 -6.86
CA ASP A 123 -2.96 1.25 -5.79
C ASP A 123 -1.75 0.45 -6.34
N THR A 124 -0.98 -0.18 -5.45
CA THR A 124 0.17 -1.01 -5.84
C THR A 124 -0.16 -2.49 -6.04
N GLU A 125 -1.42 -2.88 -5.90
CA GLU A 125 -1.88 -4.28 -5.88
C GLU A 125 -1.22 -5.14 -4.79
N THR A 126 -0.54 -4.51 -3.82
CA THR A 126 0.09 -5.21 -2.69
C THR A 126 -0.94 -5.85 -1.75
N LEU A 127 -2.17 -5.32 -1.75
CA LEU A 127 -3.33 -5.98 -1.15
C LEU A 127 -4.27 -6.42 -2.26
N ASP A 128 -4.74 -7.67 -2.21
CA ASP A 128 -5.80 -8.14 -3.09
C ASP A 128 -7.17 -7.56 -2.68
N THR A 129 -8.22 -7.91 -3.43
CA THR A 129 -9.58 -7.40 -3.20
C THR A 129 -10.15 -7.80 -1.82
N GLU A 130 -9.69 -8.89 -1.23
CA GLU A 130 -10.06 -9.32 0.12
C GLU A 130 -9.22 -8.67 1.21
N GLY A 131 -8.21 -7.86 0.85
CA GLY A 131 -7.31 -7.19 1.79
C GLY A 131 -6.15 -8.07 2.26
N ARG A 132 -5.84 -9.17 1.55
CA ARG A 132 -4.71 -10.05 1.84
C ARG A 132 -3.46 -9.53 1.14
N PHE A 133 -2.32 -9.64 1.81
CA PHE A 133 -1.04 -9.16 1.29
C PHE A 133 -0.49 -10.09 0.20
N VAL A 134 -0.10 -9.56 -0.95
CA VAL A 134 0.48 -10.30 -2.08
C VAL A 134 1.98 -10.00 -2.16
N PRO A 135 2.86 -10.90 -1.67
CA PRO A 135 4.31 -10.67 -1.63
C PRO A 135 4.93 -10.36 -2.99
N GLU A 136 4.48 -11.04 -4.04
CA GLU A 136 4.93 -10.78 -5.41
C GLU A 136 4.71 -9.32 -5.80
N LYS A 137 3.51 -8.77 -5.56
CA LYS A 137 3.18 -7.38 -5.90
C LYS A 137 3.95 -6.38 -5.07
N PHE A 138 4.24 -6.70 -3.81
CA PHE A 138 5.11 -5.87 -2.98
C PHE A 138 6.55 -5.81 -3.53
N GLU A 139 7.14 -6.96 -3.87
CA GLU A 139 8.51 -7.05 -4.41
C GLU A 139 8.63 -6.42 -5.81
N GLU A 140 7.56 -6.47 -6.60
CA GLU A 140 7.46 -5.78 -7.89
C GLU A 140 7.64 -4.25 -7.76
N ILE A 141 7.24 -3.63 -6.64
CA ILE A 141 7.38 -2.17 -6.45
C ILE A 141 8.85 -1.78 -6.58
N LEU A 142 9.73 -2.39 -5.78
CA LEU A 142 11.14 -2.03 -5.75
C LEU A 142 11.83 -2.48 -7.04
N THR A 143 11.49 -3.67 -7.55
CA THR A 143 12.04 -4.17 -8.81
C THR A 143 11.78 -3.21 -9.99
N LYS A 144 10.63 -2.54 -10.02
CA LYS A 144 10.25 -1.60 -11.09
C LYS A 144 10.72 -0.17 -10.85
N PHE A 145 10.81 0.27 -9.59
CA PHE A 145 10.93 1.69 -9.26
C PHE A 145 12.14 2.07 -8.41
N ASP A 146 12.82 1.14 -7.73
CA ASP A 146 14.10 1.44 -7.06
C ASP A 146 15.23 1.54 -8.09
N ARG A 147 15.28 2.68 -8.77
CA ARG A 147 16.34 3.00 -9.70
C ARG A 147 17.64 3.19 -8.92
N GLU A 148 18.78 2.79 -9.48
CA GLU A 148 20.10 2.93 -8.84
C GLU A 148 20.33 1.99 -7.65
N GLY A 149 19.37 1.13 -7.28
CA GLY A 149 19.56 0.07 -6.28
C GLY A 149 19.80 0.61 -4.87
N LYS A 150 18.97 1.58 -4.45
CA LYS A 150 19.11 2.27 -3.16
C LYS A 150 18.56 1.46 -1.99
N GLY A 151 17.83 0.38 -2.25
CA GLY A 151 17.09 -0.39 -1.24
C GLY A 151 15.75 0.24 -0.86
N GLY A 152 15.23 1.17 -1.66
CA GLY A 152 14.06 1.98 -1.31
C GLY A 152 13.64 2.94 -2.41
N LEU A 153 12.59 3.71 -2.15
CA LEU A 153 12.04 4.65 -3.14
C LEU A 153 12.41 6.09 -2.80
N SER A 154 13.04 6.80 -3.74
CA SER A 154 13.13 8.25 -3.66
C SER A 154 11.79 8.90 -3.98
N PHE A 155 11.66 10.21 -3.72
CA PHE A 155 10.47 10.95 -4.13
C PHE A 155 10.23 10.85 -5.65
N SER A 156 11.28 10.95 -6.47
CA SER A 156 11.13 10.80 -7.93
C SER A 156 10.67 9.40 -8.35
N ASP A 157 11.09 8.36 -7.62
CA ASP A 157 10.68 6.98 -7.89
C ASP A 157 9.18 6.80 -7.55
N ILE A 158 8.73 7.39 -6.44
CA ILE A 158 7.31 7.44 -6.04
C ILE A 158 6.47 8.17 -7.09
N VAL A 159 6.89 9.36 -7.52
CA VAL A 159 6.18 10.14 -8.54
C VAL A 159 6.06 9.33 -9.83
N ARG A 160 7.16 8.67 -10.25
CA ARG A 160 7.14 7.80 -11.42
C ARG A 160 6.14 6.66 -11.23
N MET A 161 6.18 5.96 -10.11
CA MET A 161 5.26 4.85 -9.81
C MET A 161 3.79 5.25 -9.91
N ILE A 162 3.39 6.37 -9.30
CA ILE A 162 2.00 6.86 -9.33
C ILE A 162 1.54 7.13 -10.77
N ASN A 163 2.37 7.79 -11.57
CA ASN A 163 2.02 8.11 -12.97
C ASN A 163 2.00 6.86 -13.86
N VAL A 164 2.87 5.89 -13.56
CA VAL A 164 3.00 4.65 -14.31
C VAL A 164 1.84 3.68 -14.05
N ASN A 165 1.38 3.61 -12.81
CA ASN A 165 0.25 2.76 -12.41
C ASN A 165 -1.11 3.40 -12.76
N TYR A 166 -1.12 4.56 -13.44
CA TYR A 166 -2.34 5.33 -13.66
C TYR A 166 -3.41 4.54 -14.44
N ASN A 167 -4.54 4.28 -13.78
CA ASN A 167 -5.74 3.73 -14.40
C ASN A 167 -6.69 4.86 -14.82
N ILE A 168 -6.93 4.98 -16.13
CA ILE A 168 -7.62 6.10 -16.76
C ILE A 168 -9.05 6.36 -16.25
N PHE A 169 -9.72 5.34 -15.70
CA PHE A 169 -11.11 5.47 -15.21
C PHE A 169 -11.20 5.59 -13.68
N ASP A 170 -10.07 5.63 -12.98
CA ASP A 170 -10.03 5.73 -11.53
C ASP A 170 -9.38 7.06 -11.09
N PHE A 171 -10.11 8.15 -11.35
CA PHE A 171 -9.67 9.49 -10.95
C PHE A 171 -9.49 9.61 -9.43
N PHE A 172 -10.40 9.02 -8.66
CA PHE A 172 -10.34 9.03 -7.20
C PHE A 172 -9.08 8.32 -6.68
N GLY A 173 -8.78 7.14 -7.21
CA GLY A 173 -7.59 6.40 -6.83
C GLY A 173 -6.31 7.13 -7.23
N TYR A 174 -6.26 7.80 -8.39
CA TYR A 174 -5.05 8.55 -8.76
C TYR A 174 -4.67 9.63 -7.74
N TYR A 175 -5.63 10.42 -7.27
CA TYR A 175 -5.38 11.40 -6.22
C TYR A 175 -5.13 10.74 -4.86
N SER A 176 -5.81 9.64 -4.56
CA SER A 176 -5.59 8.86 -3.33
C SER A 176 -4.15 8.32 -3.28
N SER A 177 -3.63 7.75 -4.37
CA SER A 177 -2.24 7.26 -4.47
C SER A 177 -1.23 8.38 -4.21
N TRP A 178 -1.47 9.60 -4.68
CA TRP A 178 -0.64 10.75 -4.32
C TRP A 178 -0.66 11.05 -2.82
N ILE A 179 -1.84 11.09 -2.20
CA ILE A 179 -1.99 11.37 -0.77
C ILE A 179 -1.30 10.28 0.07
N GLU A 180 -1.54 9.01 -0.27
CA GLU A 180 -0.96 7.85 0.41
C GLU A 180 0.56 7.90 0.38
N TRP A 181 1.15 7.99 -0.82
CA TRP A 181 2.59 7.93 -0.98
C TRP A 181 3.32 9.20 -0.50
N ILE A 182 2.68 10.37 -0.56
CA ILE A 182 3.20 11.57 0.13
C ILE A 182 3.20 11.35 1.65
N GLY A 183 2.12 10.78 2.20
CA GLY A 183 2.04 10.42 3.62
C GLY A 183 3.15 9.47 4.04
N VAL A 184 3.38 8.40 3.24
CA VAL A 184 4.48 7.46 3.44
C VAL A 184 5.84 8.15 3.38
N TYR A 185 6.07 8.98 2.37
CA TYR A 185 7.34 9.71 2.22
C TYR A 185 7.61 10.63 3.41
N LEU A 186 6.62 11.43 3.82
CA LEU A 186 6.74 12.34 4.97
C LEU A 186 7.00 11.61 6.28
N LEU A 187 6.46 10.39 6.43
CA LEU A 187 6.60 9.61 7.67
C LEU A 187 7.90 8.81 7.73
N CYS A 188 8.31 8.22 6.61
CA CYS A 188 9.30 7.14 6.60
C CYS A 188 10.62 7.51 5.92
N ALA A 189 10.67 8.58 5.12
CA ALA A 189 11.87 8.92 4.36
C ALA A 189 13.03 9.34 5.27
N GLU A 190 14.19 8.76 5.01
CA GLU A 190 15.47 9.13 5.62
C GLU A 190 16.45 9.43 4.49
N ASN A 191 17.14 10.57 4.56
CA ASN A 191 18.07 11.02 3.52
C ASN A 191 17.45 11.03 2.09
N GLY A 192 16.14 11.29 1.99
CA GLY A 192 15.41 11.36 0.72
C GLY A 192 14.95 10.03 0.15
N VAL A 193 15.11 8.92 0.88
CA VAL A 193 14.71 7.57 0.45
C VAL A 193 13.81 6.93 1.50
N VAL A 194 12.72 6.30 1.04
CA VAL A 194 11.88 5.44 1.88
C VAL A 194 12.36 4.00 1.74
N ASP A 195 12.98 3.48 2.79
CA ASP A 195 13.47 2.10 2.85
C ASP A 195 12.34 1.07 2.62
N LYS A 196 12.65 0.02 1.85
CA LYS A 196 11.71 -1.07 1.50
C LYS A 196 11.03 -1.66 2.73
N GLU A 197 11.76 -1.91 3.81
CA GLU A 197 11.22 -2.56 5.00
C GLU A 197 10.32 -1.64 5.82
N LYS A 198 10.50 -0.32 5.71
CA LYS A 198 9.53 0.66 6.21
C LYS A 198 8.25 0.67 5.39
N ILE A 199 8.34 0.56 4.06
CA ILE A 199 7.16 0.42 3.19
C ILE A 199 6.40 -0.86 3.56
N ARG A 200 7.09 -2.00 3.66
CA ARG A 200 6.51 -3.28 4.08
C ARG A 200 5.82 -3.17 5.45
N GLY A 201 6.45 -2.48 6.38
CA GLY A 201 5.95 -2.29 7.75
C GLY A 201 4.61 -1.54 7.82
N ILE A 202 4.21 -0.80 6.78
CA ILE A 202 2.88 -0.19 6.70
C ILE A 202 1.79 -1.24 6.54
N TYR A 203 2.11 -2.38 5.91
CA TYR A 203 1.18 -3.49 5.70
C TYR A 203 1.14 -4.48 6.88
N ASP A 204 2.04 -4.36 7.86
CA ASP A 204 2.17 -5.27 9.02
C ASP A 204 1.08 -5.11 10.09
N VAL A 205 -0.09 -4.60 9.73
CA VAL A 205 -1.17 -4.25 10.67
C VAL A 205 -2.43 -5.07 10.47
N LEU A 206 -2.31 -6.25 9.85
CA LEU A 206 -3.44 -7.10 9.50
C LEU A 206 -3.99 -7.87 10.72
N TYR A 207 -5.07 -7.31 11.26
CA TYR A 207 -6.11 -7.82 12.18
C TYR A 207 -5.78 -7.97 13.67
#